data_AF-A0AAW6WE31-F1
#
_entry.id   AF-A0AAW6WE31-F1
#
_cell.length_a   1.000
_cell.length_b   1.000
_cell.length_c   1.000
_cell.angle_alpha   90.00
_cell.angle_beta   90.00
_cell.angle_gamma   90.00
#
_symmetry.space_group_name_H-M   'P 1'
#
loop_
_entity.id
_entity.type
_entity.pdbx_description
1 polymer ?
#
loop_
_entity_poly.entity_id
_entity_poly.type
_entity_poly.pdbx_seq_one_letter_code
_entity_poly.pdbx_strand_id
1 'polypeptide(L)'
;CHSQTTVKNGFKTTKVRYLPFQNYPIIIALKKQRFLCKECHHPFTLETPIVKKYASISQTLKLSVLNSLQENMSLSLIAKQHRIS
;
A
#
# COMPACT_ATOMS: atom_id res chain seq x y z
N CYS A 1 -0.56 -21.03 -1.86
CA CYS A 1 0.56 -21.83 -1.30
C CYS A 1 0.50 -21.66 0.22
N HIS A 2 0.17 -22.72 0.94
CA HIS A 2 0.02 -22.73 2.41
C HIS A 2 1.16 -23.50 3.10
N SER A 3 2.30 -23.71 2.41
CA SER A 3 3.41 -24.50 2.98
C SER A 3 4.03 -23.79 4.17
N GLN A 4 4.30 -24.53 5.24
CA GLN A 4 4.93 -24.00 6.45
C GLN A 4 6.42 -23.69 6.27
N THR A 5 7.04 -24.16 5.19
CA THR A 5 8.48 -24.04 4.93
C THR A 5 8.79 -22.92 3.93
N THR A 6 9.20 -21.76 4.43
CA THR A 6 9.52 -20.58 3.61
C THR A 6 10.90 -20.02 3.93
N VAL A 7 11.57 -19.45 2.93
CA VAL A 7 12.88 -18.79 3.10
C VAL A 7 12.83 -17.34 2.63
N LYS A 8 13.66 -16.49 3.22
CA LYS A 8 13.85 -15.11 2.78
C LYS A 8 14.51 -15.12 1.40
N ASN A 9 13.91 -14.42 0.43
CA ASN A 9 14.37 -14.33 -0.96
C ASN A 9 14.57 -12.87 -1.40
N GLY A 10 15.32 -12.12 -0.59
CA GLY A 10 15.59 -10.70 -0.83
C GLY A 10 14.39 -9.78 -0.57
N PHE A 11 14.41 -8.59 -1.16
CA PHE A 11 13.41 -7.55 -0.94
C PHE A 11 12.85 -7.01 -2.26
N LYS A 12 11.61 -6.51 -2.22
CA LYS A 12 10.99 -5.73 -3.28
C LYS A 12 10.62 -4.36 -2.71
N THR A 13 11.23 -3.30 -3.25
CA THR A 13 10.84 -1.93 -2.91
C THR A 13 9.70 -1.49 -3.83
N THR A 14 8.62 -0.98 -3.24
CA THR A 14 7.47 -0.43 -3.98
C THR A 14 7.19 0.98 -3.53
N LYS A 15 6.94 1.89 -4.48
CA LYS A 15 6.48 3.25 -4.18
C LYS A 15 4.99 3.20 -3.82
N VAL A 16 4.62 3.81 -2.70
CA VAL A 16 3.24 3.86 -2.20
C VAL A 16 2.86 5.31 -1.92
N ARG A 17 1.70 5.75 -2.41
CA ARG A 17 1.13 7.06 -2.07
C ARG A 17 0.65 7.04 -0.61
N TYR A 18 1.12 7.99 0.17
CA TYR A 18 0.76 8.17 1.57
C TYR A 18 -0.08 9.42 1.78
N LEU A 19 -0.54 9.65 3.00
CA LEU A 19 -1.25 10.89 3.34
C LEU A 19 -0.42 12.11 2.93
N PRO A 20 -1.02 13.08 2.22
CA PRO A 20 -0.33 14.33 1.92
C PRO A 20 -0.05 15.12 3.20
N PHE A 21 1.03 15.89 3.20
CA PHE A 21 1.41 16.76 4.32
C PHE A 21 1.72 18.15 3.79
N GLN A 22 1.17 19.19 4.43
CA GLN A 22 1.34 20.59 4.01
C GLN A 22 1.06 20.81 2.51
N ASN A 23 0.00 20.20 1.98
CA ASN A 23 -0.37 20.24 0.56
C ASN A 23 0.61 19.55 -0.41
N TYR A 24 1.65 18.86 0.07
CA TYR A 24 2.56 18.10 -0.77
C TYR A 24 2.14 16.62 -0.85
N PRO A 25 2.14 16.01 -2.06
CA PRO A 25 1.93 14.57 -2.18
C PRO A 25 3.12 13.82 -1.56
N ILE A 26 2.83 12.86 -0.69
CA ILE A 26 3.86 12.02 -0.09
C ILE A 26 3.89 10.67 -0.80
N ILE A 27 5.09 10.24 -1.20
CA ILE A 27 5.36 8.90 -1.71
C ILE A 27 6.41 8.26 -0.81
N ILE A 28 6.06 7.11 -0.22
CA ILE A 28 6.99 6.32 0.59
C ILE A 28 7.55 5.15 -0.22
N ALA A 29 8.85 4.88 -0.03
CA ALA A 29 9.50 3.70 -0.59
C ALA A 29 9.38 2.53 0.41
N LEU A 30 8.40 1.66 0.18
CA LEU A 30 8.15 0.53 1.07
C LEU A 30 8.99 -0.67 0.66
N LYS A 31 9.98 -1.03 1.49
CA LYS A 31 10.83 -2.22 1.32
C LYS A 31 10.10 -3.45 1.87
N LYS A 32 9.58 -4.30 0.97
CA LYS A 32 8.85 -5.52 1.34
C LYS A 32 9.75 -6.74 1.28
N GLN A 33 9.75 -7.57 2.32
CA GLN A 33 10.46 -8.84 2.33
C GLN A 33 9.80 -9.80 1.34
N ARG A 34 10.59 -10.35 0.40
CA ARG A 34 10.16 -11.46 -0.45
C ARG A 34 10.47 -12.78 0.24
N PHE A 35 9.58 -13.73 0.08
CA PHE A 35 9.73 -15.10 0.53
C PHE A 35 9.65 -16.04 -0.66
N LEU A 36 10.28 -17.20 -0.53
CA LEU A 36 10.21 -18.29 -1.48
C LEU A 36 9.69 -19.52 -0.74
N CYS A 37 8.66 -20.17 -1.30
CA CYS A 37 8.24 -21.48 -0.84
C CYS A 37 9.30 -22.53 -1.22
N LYS A 38 9.72 -23.38 -0.27
CA LYS A 38 10.72 -24.43 -0.57
C LYS A 38 10.16 -25.57 -1.42
N GLU A 39 8.87 -25.85 -1.31
CA GLU A 39 8.24 -26.99 -1.99
C GLU A 39 7.91 -26.66 -3.45
N CYS A 40 7.22 -25.54 -3.69
CA CYS A 40 6.79 -25.15 -5.04
C CYS A 40 7.66 -24.07 -5.70
N HIS A 41 8.71 -23.60 -5.03
CA HIS A 41 9.63 -22.57 -5.54
C HIS A 41 8.93 -21.27 -5.98
N HIS A 42 7.72 -21.00 -5.48
CA HIS A 42 6.96 -19.80 -5.83
C HIS A 42 7.38 -18.61 -4.94
N PRO A 43 7.77 -17.47 -5.53
CA PRO A 43 8.09 -16.28 -4.75
C PRO A 43 6.83 -15.49 -4.40
N PHE A 44 6.72 -15.04 -3.16
CA PHE A 44 5.62 -14.18 -2.72
C PHE A 44 6.10 -13.09 -1.78
N THR A 45 5.20 -12.17 -1.44
CA THR A 45 5.45 -11.08 -0.50
C THR A 45 4.31 -11.06 0.48
N LEU A 46 4.61 -10.88 1.77
CA LEU A 46 3.57 -10.77 2.79
C LEU A 46 2.83 -9.45 2.65
N GLU A 47 1.56 -9.48 3.02
CA GLU A 47 0.77 -8.27 3.17
C GLU A 47 1.33 -7.42 4.31
N THR A 48 1.20 -6.11 4.17
CA THR A 48 1.68 -5.15 5.17
C THR A 48 0.50 -4.33 5.66
N PRO A 49 0.50 -3.87 6.92
CA PRO A 49 -0.55 -2.97 7.41
C PRO A 49 -0.56 -1.62 6.66
N ILE A 50 0.54 -1.26 5.98
CA ILE A 50 0.64 -0.01 5.22
C ILE A 50 -0.13 -0.10 3.90
N VAL A 51 0.00 -1.21 3.15
CA VAL A 51 -0.60 -1.36 1.82
C VAL A 51 -1.05 -2.79 1.57
N LYS A 52 -2.27 -2.95 1.05
CA LYS A 52 -2.83 -4.25 0.62
C LYS A 52 -2.07 -4.80 -0.57
N LYS A 53 -2.24 -6.11 -0.83
CA LYS A 53 -1.71 -6.76 -2.03
C LYS A 53 -2.20 -6.04 -3.29
N TYR A 54 -1.31 -5.87 -4.26
CA TYR A 54 -1.57 -5.19 -5.54
C TYR A 54 -2.02 -3.72 -5.47
N ALA A 55 -1.96 -3.08 -4.30
CA ALA A 55 -2.30 -1.67 -4.16
C ALA A 55 -1.05 -0.77 -4.18
N SER A 56 -1.23 0.45 -4.69
CA SER A 56 -0.23 1.54 -4.70
C SER A 56 -0.58 2.69 -3.74
N ILE A 57 -1.74 2.62 -3.09
CA ILE A 57 -2.26 3.62 -2.15
C ILE A 57 -2.29 3.01 -0.76
N SER A 58 -1.74 3.73 0.22
CA SER A 58 -1.73 3.29 1.62
C SER A 58 -3.13 3.14 2.20
N GLN A 59 -3.29 2.24 3.17
CA GLN A 59 -4.56 2.06 3.88
C GLN A 59 -4.95 3.33 4.64
N THR A 60 -3.99 4.06 5.20
CA THR A 60 -4.21 5.34 5.87
C THR A 60 -4.81 6.38 4.92
N LEU A 61 -4.27 6.51 3.71
CA LEU A 61 -4.83 7.42 2.70
C LEU A 61 -6.25 7.00 2.27
N LYS A 62 -6.50 5.69 2.11
CA LYS A 62 -7.84 5.18 1.80
C LYS A 62 -8.85 5.53 2.89
N LEU A 63 -8.50 5.34 4.17
CA LEU A 63 -9.37 5.70 5.29
C LEU A 63 -9.66 7.20 5.33
N SER A 64 -8.67 8.03 5.07
CA SER A 64 -8.89 9.49 5.04
C SER A 64 -9.82 9.93 3.90
N VAL A 65 -9.71 9.30 2.72
CA VAL A 65 -10.66 9.52 1.61
C VAL A 65 -12.07 9.08 2.01
N LEU A 66 -12.21 7.92 2.67
CA LEU A 66 -13.50 7.42 3.14
C LEU A 66 -14.15 8.37 4.16
N ASN A 67 -13.36 8.94 5.09
CA ASN A 67 -13.87 9.93 6.03
C ASN A 67 -14.37 11.20 5.32
N SER A 68 -13.63 11.71 4.33
CA SER A 68 -14.08 12.88 3.55
C SER A 68 -15.35 12.59 2.73
N LEU A 69 -15.53 11.35 2.27
CA LEU A 69 -16.77 10.90 1.62
C LEU A 69 -17.94 10.87 2.59
N GLN A 70 -17.72 10.44 3.84
CA GLN A 70 -18.74 10.45 4.89
C GLN A 70 -19.19 11.88 5.26
N GLU A 71 -18.31 12.86 5.11
CA GLU A 71 -18.62 14.29 5.29
C GLU A 71 -19.38 14.92 4.09
N ASN A 72 -19.81 14.10 3.11
CA ASN A 72 -20.53 14.53 1.89
C ASN A 72 -19.79 15.62 1.07
N MET A 73 -18.47 15.62 1.10
CA MET A 73 -17.66 16.51 0.28
C MET A 73 -17.73 16.10 -1.20
N SER A 74 -17.57 17.06 -2.12
CA SER A 74 -17.54 16.74 -3.54
C SER A 74 -16.32 15.89 -3.92
N LEU A 75 -16.48 14.94 -4.84
CA LEU A 75 -15.40 14.05 -5.28
C LEU A 75 -14.19 14.82 -5.82
N SER A 76 -14.42 15.94 -6.51
CA SER A 76 -13.37 16.80 -7.04
C SER A 76 -12.57 17.49 -5.92
N LEU A 77 -13.24 17.92 -4.85
CA LEU A 77 -12.58 18.51 -3.69
C LEU A 77 -11.76 17.45 -2.92
N ILE A 78 -12.33 16.26 -2.71
CA ILE A 78 -11.64 15.12 -2.08
C ILE A 78 -10.39 14.74 -2.89
N ALA A 79 -10.51 14.63 -4.21
CA ALA A 79 -9.38 14.34 -5.08
C ALA A 79 -8.26 15.38 -4.96
N LYS A 80 -8.62 16.66 -4.91
CA LYS A 80 -7.69 17.78 -4.74
C LYS A 80 -7.00 17.76 -3.37
N GLN A 81 -7.73 17.53 -2.28
CA GLN A 81 -7.19 17.47 -0.92
C GLN A 81 -6.24 16.29 -0.73
N HIS A 82 -6.63 15.11 -1.23
CA HIS A 82 -5.86 13.87 -1.11
C HIS A 82 -4.77 13.71 -2.17
N ARG A 83 -4.65 14.67 -3.11
CA ARG A 83 -3.69 14.63 -4.23
C ARG A 83 -3.78 13.33 -5.04
N ILE A 84 -5.01 12.86 -5.25
CA ILE A 84 -5.33 11.69 -6.06
C ILE A 84 -5.99 12.15 -7.36
N SER A 85 -5.68 11.43 -8.45
CA SER A 85 -6.13 11.69 -9.81
C SER A 85 -7.08 10.59 -10.26
#